data_AF-V8P331-F1
#
_entry.id   AF-V8P331-F1
#
_cell.length_a   1.000
_cell.length_b   1.000
_cell.length_c   1.000
_cell.angle_alpha   90.00
_cell.angle_beta   90.00
_cell.angle_gamma   90.00
#
_symmetry.space_group_name_H-M   'P 1'
#
loop_
_entity.id
_entity.type
_entity.pdbx_description
1 polymer ?
#
loop_
_entity_poly.entity_id
_entity_poly.type
_entity_poly.pdbx_seq_one_letter_code
_entity_poly.pdbx_strand_id
1 'polypeptide(L)'
;MWIKIPCVDDVGSCTYNDTCAMLDSFFPPGQPCPQPLQSYGLPCHCPFKAGTYNLPSSEFFIPNMDLPSFLTNGDYRMRAVLSNGDQEMSCTKLSFSLQAENRWLH
;
A
#
# COMPACT_ATOMS: atom_id res chain seq x y z
N MET A 1 9.68 21.62 -8.26
CA MET A 1 8.24 21.59 -8.61
C MET A 1 7.76 20.15 -8.50
N TRP A 2 6.54 19.90 -8.01
CA TRP A 2 5.97 18.55 -7.90
C TRP A 2 4.97 18.31 -9.03
N ILE A 3 5.04 17.14 -9.67
CA ILE A 3 4.12 16.74 -10.74
C ILE A 3 3.17 15.67 -10.18
N LYS A 4 1.87 15.87 -10.35
CA LYS A 4 0.86 14.87 -9.95
C LYS A 4 0.82 13.76 -11.00
N ILE A 5 1.08 12.53 -10.56
CA ILE A 5 1.01 11.34 -11.40
C ILE A 5 -0.47 10.92 -11.54
N PRO A 6 -1.03 10.80 -12.75
CA PRO A 6 -2.41 10.33 -12.95
C PRO A 6 -2.57 8.87 -12.50
N CYS A 7 -3.81 8.41 -12.34
CA CYS A 7 -4.09 6.99 -12.14
C CYS A 7 -4.02 6.28 -13.50
N VAL A 8 -3.12 5.31 -13.64
CA VAL A 8 -2.96 4.47 -14.83
C VAL A 8 -2.75 3.04 -14.35
N ASP A 9 -3.56 2.10 -14.84
CA ASP A 9 -3.51 0.68 -14.48
C ASP A 9 -3.41 0.44 -12.95
N ASP A 10 -4.27 1.13 -12.19
CA ASP A 10 -4.33 1.08 -10.72
C ASP A 10 -3.07 1.58 -9.99
N VAL A 11 -2.19 2.31 -10.67
CA VAL A 11 -0.98 2.94 -10.09
C VAL A 11 -1.01 4.46 -10.26
N GLY A 12 -0.64 5.20 -9.20
CA GLY A 12 -0.56 6.66 -9.19
C GLY A 12 -1.61 7.30 -8.29
N SER A 13 -2.23 8.41 -8.72
CA SER A 13 -3.26 9.10 -7.94
C SER A 13 -4.65 8.45 -8.10
N CYS A 14 -4.78 7.20 -7.67
CA CYS A 14 -6.01 6.40 -7.81
C CYS A 14 -6.99 6.57 -6.64
N THR A 15 -8.25 6.17 -6.86
CA THR A 15 -9.27 6.01 -5.80
C THR A 15 -9.75 4.57 -5.84
N TYR A 16 -9.59 3.86 -4.73
CA TYR A 16 -10.01 2.46 -4.58
C TYR A 16 -11.33 2.44 -3.80
N ASN A 17 -12.46 2.24 -4.49
CA ASN A 17 -13.78 2.44 -3.90
C ASN A 17 -14.20 1.33 -2.91
N ASP A 18 -13.85 0.07 -3.20
CA ASP A 18 -14.19 -1.06 -2.35
C ASP A 18 -12.93 -1.81 -1.91
N THR A 19 -12.23 -1.20 -0.95
CA THR A 19 -11.02 -1.78 -0.37
C THR A 19 -11.30 -3.08 0.39
N CYS A 20 -12.53 -3.29 0.88
CA CYS A 20 -12.91 -4.53 1.53
C CYS A 20 -13.01 -5.69 0.52
N ALA A 21 -13.69 -5.48 -0.61
CA ALA A 21 -13.73 -6.47 -1.69
C ALA A 21 -12.33 -6.72 -2.30
N MET A 22 -11.50 -5.68 -2.40
CA MET A 22 -10.10 -5.81 -2.84
C MET A 22 -9.28 -6.69 -1.87
N LEU A 23 -9.44 -6.50 -0.56
CA LEU A 23 -8.80 -7.35 0.45
C LEU A 23 -9.28 -8.80 0.36
N ASP A 24 -10.58 -9.03 0.21
CA ASP A 24 -11.13 -10.39 0.06
C ASP A 24 -10.67 -11.09 -1.23
N SER A 25 -10.37 -10.31 -2.28
CA SER A 25 -9.80 -10.85 -3.52
C SER A 25 -8.33 -11.22 -3.38
N PHE A 26 -7.54 -10.50 -2.57
CA PHE A 26 -6.13 -10.82 -2.33
C PHE A 26 -5.92 -11.87 -1.25
N PHE A 27 -6.79 -11.85 -0.24
CA PHE A 27 -6.76 -12.74 0.91
C PHE A 27 -8.13 -13.42 0.97
N PRO A 28 -8.29 -14.63 0.42
CA PRO A 28 -9.59 -15.30 0.42
C PRO A 28 -10.10 -15.61 1.83
N PRO A 29 -11.38 -15.35 2.15
CA PRO A 29 -11.95 -15.65 3.45
C PRO A 29 -11.79 -17.12 3.86
N GLY A 30 -11.49 -17.36 5.13
CA GLY A 30 -11.23 -18.69 5.67
C GLY A 30 -9.79 -19.16 5.50
N GLN A 31 -8.96 -18.43 4.77
CA GLN A 31 -7.50 -18.62 4.78
C GLN A 31 -6.86 -17.74 5.86
N PRO A 32 -5.71 -18.16 6.42
CA PRO A 32 -4.95 -17.29 7.31
C PRO A 32 -4.47 -16.04 6.57
N CYS A 33 -4.42 -14.91 7.29
CA CYS A 33 -3.80 -13.69 6.77
C CYS A 33 -2.34 -13.93 6.36
N PRO A 34 -1.80 -13.15 5.41
CA PRO A 34 -0.40 -13.27 5.03
C PRO A 34 0.52 -12.90 6.21
N GLN A 35 1.74 -13.42 6.18
CA GLN A 35 2.81 -12.89 7.01
C GLN A 35 3.17 -11.46 6.56
N PRO A 36 3.53 -10.54 7.48
CA PRO A 36 3.70 -10.72 8.93
C PRO A 36 2.41 -10.57 9.75
N LEU A 37 1.27 -10.25 9.14
CA LEU A 37 0.02 -9.93 9.85
C LEU A 37 -0.45 -11.07 10.75
N GLN A 38 -0.38 -12.30 10.24
CA GLN A 38 -0.77 -13.50 11.00
C GLN A 38 0.02 -13.65 12.30
N SER A 39 1.35 -13.46 12.26
CA SER A 39 2.20 -13.63 13.44
C SER A 39 1.91 -12.60 14.54
N TYR A 40 1.41 -11.43 14.17
CA TYR A 40 1.04 -10.37 15.10
C TYR A 40 -0.46 -10.31 15.41
N GLY A 41 -1.25 -11.28 14.94
CA GLY A 41 -2.70 -11.32 15.16
C GLY A 41 -3.45 -10.15 14.53
N LEU A 42 -2.90 -9.54 13.48
CA LEU A 42 -3.52 -8.43 12.77
C LEU A 42 -4.54 -8.95 11.74
N PRO A 43 -5.75 -8.38 11.69
CA PRO A 43 -6.75 -8.76 10.70
C PRO A 43 -6.34 -8.29 9.30
N CYS A 44 -6.76 -9.03 8.28
CA CYS A 44 -6.61 -8.69 6.86
C CYS A 44 -7.96 -8.58 6.13
N HIS A 45 -9.06 -8.57 6.87
CA HIS A 45 -10.43 -8.50 6.37
C HIS A 45 -11.24 -7.44 7.10
N CYS A 46 -12.21 -6.87 6.40
CA CYS A 46 -13.24 -6.04 7.01
C CYS A 46 -14.27 -6.88 7.80
N PRO A 47 -14.95 -6.30 8.81
CA PRO A 47 -14.71 -4.98 9.38
C PRO A 47 -13.52 -4.96 10.35
N PHE A 48 -12.69 -3.90 10.26
CA PHE A 48 -11.66 -3.61 11.25
C PHE A 48 -12.32 -2.99 12.48
N LYS A 49 -12.25 -3.68 13.62
CA LYS A 49 -12.85 -3.22 14.88
C LYS A 49 -12.07 -2.03 15.44
N ALA A 50 -12.75 -1.16 16.17
CA ALA A 50 -12.08 -0.07 16.88
C ALA A 50 -11.05 -0.66 17.88
N GLY A 51 -9.83 -0.13 17.86
CA GLY A 51 -8.73 -0.61 18.70
C GLY A 51 -7.37 -0.09 18.24
N THR A 52 -6.33 -0.50 18.94
CA THR A 52 -4.94 -0.17 18.59
C THR A 52 -4.30 -1.35 17.88
N TYR A 53 -3.85 -1.11 16.66
CA TYR A 53 -3.15 -2.09 15.83
C TYR A 53 -1.67 -1.74 15.79
N ASN A 54 -0.82 -2.70 16.16
CA ASN A 54 0.64 -2.51 16.19
C ASN A 54 1.31 -3.54 15.28
N LEU A 55 2.07 -3.06 14.31
CA LEU A 55 2.95 -3.88 13.48
C LEU A 55 4.39 -3.52 13.82
N PRO A 56 5.15 -4.40 14.50
CA PRO A 56 6.58 -4.22 14.73
C PRO A 56 7.35 -4.16 13.40
N SER A 57 8.60 -3.68 13.48
CA SER A 57 9.52 -3.68 12.33
C SER A 57 9.55 -5.06 11.68
N SER A 58 9.19 -5.11 10.41
CA SER A 58 9.05 -6.32 9.62
C SER A 58 9.76 -6.12 8.29
N GLU A 59 10.37 -7.18 7.76
CA GLU A 59 11.02 -7.15 6.46
C GLU A 59 10.01 -7.48 5.34
N PHE A 60 10.08 -6.71 4.26
CA PHE A 60 9.24 -6.90 3.08
C PHE A 60 10.14 -6.99 1.85
N PHE A 61 9.98 -8.07 1.09
CA PHE A 61 10.69 -8.22 -0.18
C PHE A 61 9.95 -7.45 -1.28
N ILE A 62 10.68 -6.57 -1.98
CA ILE A 62 10.18 -5.88 -3.17
C ILE A 62 10.66 -6.65 -4.40
N PRO A 63 9.76 -7.33 -5.14
CA PRO A 63 10.16 -8.13 -6.29
C PRO A 63 10.61 -7.27 -7.46
N ASN A 64 11.39 -7.88 -8.36
CA ASN A 64 11.62 -7.32 -9.68
C ASN A 64 10.32 -7.41 -10.49
N MET A 65 9.77 -6.27 -10.88
CA MET A 65 8.54 -6.18 -11.68
C MET A 65 8.67 -5.06 -12.72
N ASP A 66 7.90 -5.17 -13.80
CA ASP A 66 7.81 -4.09 -14.78
C ASP A 66 7.07 -2.91 -14.14
N LEU A 67 7.77 -1.77 -14.07
CA LEU A 67 7.24 -0.55 -13.48
C LEU A 67 6.81 0.42 -14.58
N PRO A 68 5.71 1.17 -14.37
CA PRO A 68 5.38 2.32 -15.20
C PRO A 68 6.57 3.28 -15.32
N SER A 69 6.73 3.92 -16.48
CA SER A 69 7.87 4.80 -16.77
C SER A 69 8.02 6.00 -15.84
N PHE A 70 6.99 6.33 -15.06
CA PHE A 70 7.03 7.38 -14.04
C PHE A 70 7.62 6.92 -12.70
N LEU A 71 7.76 5.62 -12.44
CA LEU A 71 8.34 5.05 -11.23
C LEU A 71 9.84 4.75 -11.41
N THR A 72 10.63 5.80 -11.53
CA THR A 72 12.09 5.75 -11.66
C THR A 72 12.81 6.27 -10.42
N ASN A 73 14.15 6.35 -10.45
CA ASN A 73 14.92 6.98 -9.38
C ASN A 73 14.44 8.43 -9.14
N GLY A 74 14.23 8.79 -7.87
CA GLY A 74 13.80 10.14 -7.51
C GLY A 74 13.04 10.22 -6.20
N ASP A 75 12.59 11.44 -5.90
CA ASP A 75 11.80 11.75 -4.71
C ASP A 75 10.31 11.77 -5.03
N TYR A 76 9.51 11.18 -4.14
CA TYR A 76 8.07 11.03 -4.28
C TYR A 76 7.34 11.57 -3.06
N ARG A 77 6.13 12.08 -3.29
CA ARG A 77 5.18 12.47 -2.25
C ARG A 77 3.85 11.81 -2.50
N MET A 78 3.30 11.20 -1.46
CA MET A 78 1.99 10.58 -1.49
C MET A 78 1.08 11.23 -0.45
N ARG A 79 -0.20 11.42 -0.82
CA ARG A 79 -1.28 11.73 0.10
C ARG A 79 -2.32 10.62 0.00
N ALA A 80 -2.53 9.87 1.07
CA ALA A 80 -3.55 8.83 1.18
C ALA A 80 -4.69 9.32 2.08
N VAL A 81 -5.93 9.18 1.61
CA VAL A 81 -7.13 9.49 2.38
C VAL A 81 -7.93 8.20 2.52
N LEU A 82 -8.26 7.83 3.75
CA LEU A 82 -9.15 6.72 4.07
C LEU A 82 -10.52 7.28 4.44
N SER A 83 -11.57 6.82 3.78
CA SER A 83 -12.94 7.23 4.05
C SER A 83 -13.88 6.02 4.18
N ASN A 84 -15.00 6.25 4.87
CA ASN A 84 -16.14 5.34 4.89
C ASN A 84 -17.37 6.13 4.40
N GLY A 85 -17.80 5.87 3.17
CA GLY A 85 -18.72 6.76 2.47
C GLY A 85 -18.13 8.18 2.35
N ASP A 86 -18.92 9.19 2.73
CA ASP A 86 -18.50 10.60 2.70
C ASP A 86 -17.67 11.01 3.94
N GLN A 87 -17.46 10.10 4.90
CA GLN A 87 -16.73 10.41 6.13
C GLN A 87 -15.23 10.11 5.97
N GLU A 88 -14.40 11.16 6.03
CA GLU A 88 -12.95 11.01 6.14
C GLU A 88 -12.57 10.45 7.52
N MET A 89 -11.87 9.31 7.54
CA MET A 89 -11.39 8.66 8.76
C MET A 89 -9.91 8.97 9.03
N SER A 90 -9.10 9.14 7.97
CA SER A 90 -7.67 9.45 8.10
C SER A 90 -7.14 10.12 6.84
N CYS A 91 -6.14 11.00 7.00
CA CYS A 91 -5.37 11.60 5.91
C CYS A 91 -3.88 11.57 6.25
N THR A 92 -3.12 10.75 5.52
CA THR A 92 -1.68 10.56 5.73
C THR A 92 -0.88 11.13 4.56
N LYS A 93 0.20 11.84 4.86
CA LYS A 93 1.16 12.32 3.86
C LYS A 93 2.51 11.65 4.07
N LEU A 94 3.04 11.04 3.02
CA LEU A 94 4.33 10.35 3.03
C LEU A 94 5.27 10.99 2.01
N SER A 95 6.56 11.04 2.33
CA SER A 95 7.63 11.43 1.42
C SER A 95 8.72 10.37 1.47
N PHE A 96 9.18 9.92 0.31
CA PHE A 96 10.19 8.86 0.20
C PHE A 96 11.01 9.04 -1.08
N SER A 97 12.18 8.42 -1.11
CA SER A 97 13.06 8.39 -2.28
C SER A 97 13.16 6.95 -2.78
N LEU A 98 13.09 6.77 -4.10
CA LEU A 98 13.27 5.48 -4.76
C LEU A 98 14.62 5.47 -5.48
N GLN A 99 15.34 4.36 -5.37
CA GLN A 99 16.58 4.10 -6.08
C GLN A 99 16.53 2.66 -6.61
N ALA A 100 16.59 2.52 -7.93
CA ALA A 100 16.74 1.23 -8.60
C ALA A 100 18.09 0.63 -8.21
N GLU A 101 18.07 -0.67 -7.95
CA GLU A 101 19.27 -1.42 -7.60
C GLU A 101 20.25 -1.43 -8.78
N ASN A 102 21.51 -1.08 -8.51
CA ASN A 102 22.57 -1.12 -9.52
C ASN A 102 22.98 -2.58 -9.76
N ARG A 103 22.41 -3.20 -10.80
CA ARG A 103 22.71 -4.59 -11.22
C ARG A 103 24.14 -4.85 -11.72
N TRP A 104 25.07 -3.90 -11.59
CA TRP A 104 26.46 -3.99 -12.05
C TRP A 104 27.47 -4.34 -10.94
N LEU A 105 27.01 -4.55 -9.69
CA LEU A 105 27.87 -4.84 -8.53
C LEU A 105 27.70 -6.28 -7.99
N HIS A 106 27.04 -7.16 -8.73
CA HIS A 106 26.95 -8.61 -8.46
C HIS A 106 27.28 -9.43 -9.70
#